data_AF-A0A2G2WRD3-F1
#
_entry.id   AF-A0A2G2WRD3-F1
#
_cell.length_a   1.000
_cell.length_b   1.000
_cell.length_c   1.000
_cell.angle_alpha   90.00
_cell.angle_beta   90.00
_cell.angle_gamma   90.00
#
_symmetry.space_group_name_H-M   'P 1'
#
loop_
_entity.id
_entity.type
_entity.pdbx_description
1 polymer ?
#
loop_
_entity_poly.entity_id
_entity_poly.type
_entity_poly.pdbx_seq_one_letter_code
_entity_poly.pdbx_strand_id
1 'polypeptide(L)'
;METVSIRKTVLLVQIWFMLNASPHIAHCQFPAFSKLQLSLRTIGPESAAFDRKGGGPYTDNIKRTVLGDFWVAIANTKQHATFSIGQRINQLGEVVETRDFTDQYNSPNGISEVQEHNDKLYVGSLDQNFIGVFRV
;
A
#
# COMPACT_ATOMS: atom_id res chain seq x y z
N MET A 1 -49.39 -15.00 38.70
CA MET A 1 -48.45 -13.88 38.92
C MET A 1 -47.03 -14.41 38.73
N GLU A 2 -46.67 -14.90 37.53
CA GLU A 2 -45.36 -15.58 37.30
C GLU A 2 -44.74 -15.30 35.93
N THR A 3 -45.55 -14.89 34.94
CA THR A 3 -45.10 -14.60 33.57
C THR A 3 -44.22 -13.35 33.44
N VAL A 4 -44.32 -12.40 34.39
CA VAL A 4 -43.52 -11.17 34.42
C VAL A 4 -42.09 -11.44 34.89
N SER A 5 -41.89 -12.43 35.78
CA SER A 5 -40.58 -12.82 36.30
C SER A 5 -39.72 -13.43 35.20
N ILE A 6 -40.30 -14.37 34.44
CA ILE A 6 -39.60 -15.07 33.34
C ILE A 6 -39.14 -14.10 32.25
N ARG A 7 -39.99 -13.13 31.86
CA ARG A 7 -39.62 -12.13 30.84
C ARG A 7 -38.46 -11.24 31.29
N LYS A 8 -38.41 -10.87 32.57
CA LYS A 8 -37.30 -10.07 33.13
C LYS A 8 -36.00 -10.88 33.19
N THR A 9 -36.08 -12.15 33.58
CA THR A 9 -34.92 -13.04 33.62
C THR A 9 -34.34 -13.28 32.23
N VAL A 10 -35.18 -13.50 31.22
CA VAL A 10 -34.73 -13.66 29.82
C VAL A 10 -34.05 -12.39 29.31
N LEU A 11 -34.62 -11.21 29.60
CA LEU A 11 -34.05 -9.93 29.19
C LEU A 11 -32.66 -9.70 29.80
N LEU A 12 -32.49 -10.03 31.08
CA LEU A 12 -31.21 -9.90 31.79
C LEU A 12 -30.15 -10.85 31.24
N VAL A 13 -30.52 -12.09 30.89
CA VAL A 13 -29.61 -13.05 30.25
C VAL A 13 -29.20 -12.58 28.85
N GLN A 14 -30.12 -12.02 28.07
CA GLN A 14 -29.81 -11.44 26.76
C GLN A 14 -28.84 -10.24 26.88
N ILE A 15 -29.10 -9.33 27.81
CA ILE A 15 -28.22 -8.18 28.06
C ILE A 15 -26.83 -8.65 28.52
N TRP A 16 -26.77 -9.68 29.37
CA TRP A 16 -25.50 -10.26 29.82
C TRP A 16 -24.72 -10.92 28.67
N PHE A 17 -25.40 -11.62 27.75
CA PHE A 17 -24.78 -12.14 26.53
C PHE A 17 -24.26 -11.02 25.61
N MET A 18 -25.00 -9.92 25.46
CA MET A 18 -24.57 -8.77 24.65
C MET A 18 -23.41 -7.99 25.28
N LEU A 19 -23.31 -7.97 26.62
CA LEU A 19 -22.21 -7.34 27.36
C LEU A 19 -20.96 -8.23 27.45
N ASN A 20 -21.11 -9.56 27.39
CA ASN A 20 -20.00 -10.52 27.39
C ASN A 20 -19.62 -11.00 25.98
N ALA A 21 -20.35 -10.55 24.95
CA ALA A 21 -19.86 -10.55 23.58
C ALA A 21 -18.70 -9.55 23.51
N SER A 22 -17.54 -9.99 24.00
CA SER A 22 -16.27 -9.30 23.91
C SER A 22 -16.10 -8.83 22.46
N PRO A 23 -15.75 -7.56 22.21
CA PRO A 23 -15.35 -7.13 20.90
C PRO A 23 -13.93 -7.67 20.70
N HIS A 24 -13.80 -8.99 20.62
CA HIS A 24 -12.78 -9.58 19.76
C HIS A 24 -13.25 -9.39 18.31
N ILE A 25 -13.55 -8.14 17.94
CA ILE A 25 -12.97 -7.63 16.72
C ILE A 25 -11.49 -7.76 17.00
N ALA A 26 -10.91 -8.91 16.63
CA ALA A 26 -9.51 -8.98 16.37
C ALA A 26 -9.30 -7.85 15.37
N HIS A 27 -8.89 -6.69 15.89
CA HIS A 27 -8.37 -5.62 15.09
C HIS A 27 -7.08 -6.22 14.56
N CYS A 28 -7.21 -7.00 13.49
CA CYS A 28 -6.10 -7.41 12.66
C CYS A 28 -5.59 -6.10 12.10
N GLN A 29 -4.74 -5.42 12.89
CA GLN A 29 -3.99 -4.29 12.44
C GLN A 29 -2.99 -4.88 11.45
N PHE A 30 -3.45 -5.06 10.22
CA PHE A 30 -2.57 -5.40 9.12
C PHE A 30 -1.50 -4.33 9.10
N PRO A 31 -0.21 -4.70 9.09
CA PRO A 31 0.86 -3.73 9.16
C PRO A 31 0.74 -2.76 7.97
N ALA A 32 1.05 -1.48 8.20
CA ALA A 32 1.03 -0.44 7.16
C ALA A 32 1.92 -0.78 5.95
N PHE A 33 2.87 -1.70 6.16
CA PHE A 33 3.77 -2.26 5.17
C PHE A 33 3.78 -3.79 5.27
N SER A 34 3.77 -4.46 4.13
CA SER A 34 4.00 -5.90 4.02
C SER A 34 4.97 -6.20 2.88
N LYS A 35 5.81 -7.23 3.07
CA LYS A 35 6.73 -7.71 2.03
C LYS A 35 6.12 -8.91 1.33
N LEU A 36 6.00 -8.84 0.01
CA LEU A 36 5.76 -9.99 -0.84
C LEU A 36 7.10 -10.52 -1.33
N GLN A 37 7.56 -11.63 -0.75
CA GLN A 37 8.87 -12.21 -1.04
C GLN A 37 8.92 -12.78 -2.46
N LEU A 38 9.97 -12.45 -3.21
CA LEU A 38 10.22 -13.03 -4.54
C LEU A 38 10.97 -14.36 -4.40
N SER A 39 10.89 -15.20 -5.43
CA SER A 39 11.63 -16.46 -5.47
C SER A 39 13.15 -16.24 -5.43
N LEU A 40 13.90 -17.22 -4.96
CA LEU A 40 15.36 -17.13 -4.83
C LEU A 40 16.02 -16.72 -6.17
N ARG A 41 16.88 -15.69 -6.12
CA ARG A 41 17.62 -15.09 -7.26
C ARG A 41 16.78 -14.27 -8.26
N THR A 42 15.55 -13.92 -7.92
CA THR A 42 14.77 -12.94 -8.71
C THR A 42 15.06 -11.52 -8.23
N ILE A 43 15.40 -10.63 -9.16
CA ILE A 43 15.43 -9.18 -8.95
C ILE A 43 14.10 -8.58 -9.40
N GLY A 44 13.69 -7.44 -8.82
CA GLY A 44 12.36 -6.87 -9.03
C GLY A 44 12.02 -6.56 -10.49
N PRO A 45 10.72 -6.46 -10.84
CA PRO A 45 10.29 -6.23 -12.20
C PRO A 45 10.74 -4.87 -12.75
N GLU A 46 11.08 -4.84 -14.03
CA GLU A 46 11.11 -3.62 -14.86
C GLU A 46 9.76 -3.54 -15.57
N SER A 47 9.11 -2.37 -15.61
CA SER A 47 7.91 -2.23 -16.44
C SER A 47 7.85 -0.87 -17.13
N ALA A 48 7.71 -0.92 -18.45
CA ALA A 48 7.54 0.24 -19.31
C ALA A 48 6.06 0.51 -19.57
N ALA A 49 5.62 1.74 -19.32
CA ALA A 49 4.30 2.19 -19.73
C ALA A 49 4.36 2.74 -21.16
N PHE A 50 3.67 2.07 -22.09
CA PHE A 50 3.43 2.58 -23.44
C PHE A 50 2.10 3.35 -23.50
N ASP A 51 2.05 4.44 -24.26
CA ASP A 51 0.77 5.02 -24.65
C ASP A 51 0.16 4.24 -25.83
N ARG A 52 -1.15 4.36 -26.06
CA ARG A 52 -1.83 3.72 -27.21
C ARG A 52 -1.41 4.33 -28.57
N LYS A 53 -0.81 5.51 -28.57
CA LYS A 53 -0.56 6.33 -29.77
C LYS A 53 0.85 6.15 -30.33
N GLY A 54 1.74 5.44 -29.63
CA GLY A 54 3.11 5.24 -30.09
C GLY A 54 3.98 6.51 -29.99
N GLY A 55 3.55 7.54 -29.24
CA GLY A 55 4.04 8.91 -29.39
C GLY A 55 5.20 9.36 -28.50
N GLY A 56 6.02 8.42 -27.99
CA GLY A 56 7.07 8.66 -26.97
C GLY A 56 7.93 9.92 -27.13
N PRO A 57 8.62 10.36 -26.07
CA PRO A 57 9.44 9.50 -25.19
C PRO A 57 8.66 8.83 -24.06
N TYR A 58 8.94 7.54 -23.82
CA TYR A 58 8.37 6.78 -22.70
C TYR A 58 9.31 6.80 -21.51
N THR A 59 8.83 7.32 -20.40
CA THR A 59 9.48 7.20 -19.09
C THR A 59 9.00 5.90 -18.43
N ASP A 60 9.92 4.99 -18.13
CA ASP A 60 9.64 3.65 -17.62
C ASP A 60 8.86 3.66 -16.28
N ASN A 61 9.25 4.56 -15.37
CA ASN A 61 8.86 4.55 -13.96
C ASN A 61 7.61 5.38 -13.61
N ILE A 62 6.73 5.66 -14.58
CA ILE A 62 5.48 6.41 -14.36
C ILE A 62 4.27 5.49 -14.50
N LYS A 63 3.46 5.36 -13.45
CA LYS A 63 2.27 4.49 -13.40
C LYS A 63 1.00 5.29 -13.22
N ARG A 64 0.03 5.11 -14.12
CA ARG A 64 -1.26 5.79 -14.07
C ARG A 64 -2.18 5.16 -13.02
N THR A 65 -2.88 5.97 -12.23
CA THR A 65 -3.93 5.53 -11.31
C THR A 65 -5.28 5.38 -12.02
N VAL A 66 -6.27 4.79 -11.35
CA VAL A 66 -7.64 4.70 -11.87
C VAL A 66 -8.32 6.07 -12.04
N LEU A 67 -7.84 7.09 -11.32
CA LEU A 67 -8.31 8.48 -11.43
C LEU A 67 -7.61 9.26 -12.55
N GLY A 68 -6.60 8.66 -13.19
CA GLY A 68 -5.84 9.27 -14.27
C GLY A 68 -4.63 10.09 -13.82
N ASP A 69 -4.38 10.19 -12.52
CA ASP A 69 -3.14 10.71 -11.94
C ASP A 69 -1.97 9.74 -12.21
N PHE A 70 -0.77 10.12 -11.81
CA PHE A 70 0.46 9.38 -12.06
C PHE A 70 1.30 9.23 -10.81
N TRP A 71 1.68 8.01 -10.47
CA TRP A 71 2.77 7.74 -9.54
C TRP A 71 4.11 7.75 -10.28
N VAL A 72 5.09 8.40 -9.69
CA VAL A 72 6.48 8.47 -10.17
C VAL A 72 7.40 7.97 -9.06
N ALA A 73 8.21 6.96 -9.37
CA ALA A 73 9.27 6.49 -8.48
C ALA A 73 10.50 7.39 -8.63
N ILE A 74 10.99 7.92 -7.52
CA ILE A 74 12.15 8.81 -7.46
C ILE A 74 13.16 8.17 -6.52
N ALA A 75 14.24 7.65 -7.09
CA ALA A 75 15.41 7.18 -6.36
C ALA A 75 16.56 8.18 -6.56
N ASN A 76 17.08 8.73 -5.47
CA ASN A 76 18.25 9.61 -5.51
C ASN A 76 19.30 9.13 -4.50
N THR A 77 20.51 8.89 -4.98
CA THR A 77 21.65 8.54 -4.12
C THR A 77 22.50 9.79 -3.91
N LYS A 78 22.53 10.32 -2.69
CA LYS A 78 23.39 11.44 -2.30
C LYS A 78 24.33 10.99 -1.19
N GLN A 79 25.64 11.10 -1.41
CA GLN A 79 26.71 10.91 -0.41
C GLN A 79 26.36 9.89 0.70
N HIS A 80 26.31 8.61 0.33
CA HIS A 80 26.04 7.45 1.22
C HIS A 80 24.60 7.28 1.73
N ALA A 81 23.64 8.09 1.29
CA ALA A 81 22.22 7.90 1.54
C ALA A 81 21.44 7.74 0.23
N THR A 82 20.63 6.70 0.13
CA THR A 82 19.61 6.58 -0.92
C THR A 82 18.29 7.10 -0.38
N PHE A 83 17.63 7.97 -1.13
CA PHE A 83 16.26 8.39 -0.91
C PHE A 83 15.35 7.67 -1.89
N SER A 84 14.28 7.05 -1.38
CA SER A 84 13.32 6.30 -2.18
C SER A 84 11.93 6.88 -1.97
N ILE A 85 11.49 7.73 -2.91
CA ILE A 85 10.28 8.54 -2.79
C ILE A 85 9.30 8.22 -3.92
N GLY A 86 8.03 8.00 -3.59
CA GLY A 86 6.94 8.02 -4.56
C GLY A 86 6.27 9.38 -4.58
N GLN A 87 6.08 9.98 -5.76
CA GLN A 87 5.27 11.18 -5.92
C GLN A 87 4.05 10.91 -6.78
N ARG A 88 2.87 11.33 -6.31
CA ARG A 88 1.65 11.33 -7.11
C ARG A 88 1.47 12.71 -7.74
N ILE A 89 1.35 12.72 -9.05
CA ILE A 89 1.23 13.91 -9.88
C ILE A 89 -0.12 13.86 -10.58
N ASN A 90 -0.90 14.94 -10.51
CA ASN A 90 -2.18 15.01 -11.20
C ASN A 90 -2.01 15.31 -12.71
N GLN A 91 -3.11 15.33 -13.44
CA GLN A 91 -3.10 15.57 -14.90
C GLN A 91 -2.61 16.96 -15.31
N LEU A 92 -2.54 17.91 -14.37
CA LEU A 92 -2.03 19.26 -14.60
C LEU A 92 -0.52 19.36 -14.34
N GLY A 93 0.12 18.28 -13.87
CA GLY A 93 1.55 18.26 -13.53
C GLY A 93 1.84 18.70 -12.09
N GLU A 94 0.83 18.79 -11.22
CA GLU A 94 1.00 19.20 -9.82
C GLU A 94 1.22 17.99 -8.92
N VAL A 95 2.17 18.07 -7.99
CA VAL A 95 2.38 17.03 -6.97
C VAL A 95 1.25 17.11 -5.95
N VAL A 96 0.44 16.06 -5.86
CA VAL A 96 -0.70 15.95 -4.93
C VAL A 96 -0.43 15.02 -3.75
N GLU A 97 0.61 14.18 -3.84
CA GLU A 97 1.02 13.29 -2.76
C GLU A 97 2.52 13.00 -2.83
N THR A 98 3.15 12.81 -1.67
CA THR A 98 4.53 12.32 -1.56
C THR A 98 4.58 11.24 -0.48
N ARG A 99 5.15 10.08 -0.81
CA ARG A 99 5.32 8.94 0.09
C ARG A 99 6.80 8.60 0.20
N ASP A 100 7.27 8.45 1.42
CA ASP A 100 8.64 8.06 1.72
C ASP A 100 8.73 6.56 1.95
N PHE A 101 9.62 5.90 1.22
CA PHE A 101 9.90 4.46 1.30
C PHE A 101 11.38 4.19 1.67
N THR A 102 12.12 5.23 2.06
CA THR A 102 13.57 5.19 2.27
C THR A 102 13.97 4.14 3.31
N ASP A 103 13.21 4.00 4.40
CA ASP A 103 13.49 3.02 5.45
C ASP A 103 13.42 1.56 4.94
N GLN A 104 12.53 1.30 3.98
CA GLN A 104 12.36 -0.03 3.40
C GLN A 104 13.27 -0.28 2.18
N TYR A 105 13.68 0.80 1.49
CA TYR A 105 14.45 0.79 0.24
C TYR A 105 15.64 1.73 0.32
N ASN A 106 16.63 1.36 1.14
CA ASN A 106 17.87 2.11 1.35
C ASN A 106 19.06 1.55 0.56
N SER A 107 18.82 0.62 -0.36
CA SER A 107 19.83 0.04 -1.24
C SER A 107 20.30 1.06 -2.29
N PRO A 108 21.47 0.85 -2.92
CA PRO A 108 22.04 1.82 -3.87
C PRO A 108 21.11 2.20 -5.03
N ASN A 109 20.27 1.28 -5.52
CA ASN A 109 19.34 1.55 -6.63
C ASN A 109 17.99 2.11 -6.17
N GLY A 110 17.70 2.12 -4.87
CA GLY A 110 16.43 2.61 -4.31
C GLY A 110 15.21 1.91 -4.92
N ILE A 111 14.12 2.65 -5.10
CA ILE A 111 12.91 2.15 -5.78
C ILE A 111 12.95 2.45 -7.29
N SER A 112 12.46 1.50 -8.09
CA SER A 112 12.27 1.68 -9.53
C SER A 112 10.81 1.90 -9.90
N GLU A 113 9.87 1.43 -9.07
CA GLU A 113 8.45 1.45 -9.43
C GLU A 113 7.56 1.72 -8.22
N VAL A 114 6.50 2.49 -8.44
CA VAL A 114 5.38 2.67 -7.51
C VAL A 114 4.10 2.56 -8.33
N GLN A 115 3.28 1.55 -8.05
CA GLN A 115 2.00 1.33 -8.72
C GLN A 115 0.87 1.27 -7.71
N GLU A 116 -0.17 2.08 -7.94
CA GLU A 116 -1.40 2.01 -7.18
C GLU A 116 -2.38 1.01 -7.82
N HIS A 117 -2.88 0.07 -7.02
CA HIS A 117 -3.94 -0.84 -7.43
C HIS A 117 -4.73 -1.37 -6.23
N ASN A 118 -6.06 -1.21 -6.26
CA ASN A 118 -6.98 -1.66 -5.20
C ASN A 118 -6.55 -1.18 -3.80
N ASP A 119 -6.43 0.15 -3.62
CA ASP A 119 -6.08 0.82 -2.36
C ASP A 119 -4.72 0.42 -1.76
N LYS A 120 -3.79 -0.01 -2.62
CA LYS A 120 -2.44 -0.41 -2.24
C LYS A 120 -1.42 0.19 -3.19
N LEU A 121 -0.26 0.54 -2.65
CA LEU A 121 0.95 0.84 -3.41
C LEU A 121 1.84 -0.40 -3.44
N TYR A 122 2.11 -0.88 -4.65
CA TYR A 122 3.10 -1.89 -4.93
C TYR A 122 4.38 -1.17 -5.33
N VAL A 123 5.43 -1.39 -4.55
CA VAL A 123 6.73 -0.73 -4.70
C VAL A 123 7.75 -1.77 -5.10
N GLY A 124 8.48 -1.49 -6.17
CA GLY A 124 9.50 -2.36 -6.75
C GLY A 124 10.88 -1.74 -6.68
N SER A 125 11.91 -2.59 -6.71
CA SER A 125 13.31 -2.20 -6.75
C SER A 125 14.14 -3.23 -7.50
N LEU A 126 15.19 -2.77 -8.18
CA LEU A 126 16.10 -3.62 -8.98
C LEU A 126 17.04 -4.46 -8.12
N ASP A 127 17.25 -4.10 -6.85
CA ASP A 127 18.20 -4.77 -5.95
C ASP A 127 17.56 -5.31 -4.67
N GLN A 128 16.24 -5.21 -4.53
CA GLN A 128 15.49 -5.89 -3.48
C GLN A 128 14.90 -7.20 -3.98
N ASN A 129 14.86 -8.19 -3.08
CA ASN A 129 14.29 -9.51 -3.34
C ASN A 129 12.81 -9.62 -2.92
N PHE A 130 12.12 -8.49 -2.78
CA PHE A 130 10.71 -8.43 -2.38
C PHE A 130 10.00 -7.29 -3.10
N ILE A 131 8.67 -7.39 -3.19
CA ILE A 131 7.77 -6.28 -3.54
C ILE A 131 7.19 -5.72 -2.24
N GLY A 132 7.30 -4.41 -2.05
CA GLY A 132 6.71 -3.73 -0.91
C GLY A 132 5.25 -3.42 -1.19
N VAL A 133 4.36 -3.75 -0.25
CA VAL A 133 2.93 -3.49 -0.36
C VAL A 133 2.51 -2.59 0.79
N PHE A 134 2.14 -1.36 0.46
CA PHE A 134 1.72 -0.32 1.40
C PHE A 134 0.23 -0.01 1.21
N ARG A 135 -0.46 0.37 2.28
CA ARG A 135 -1.83 0.90 2.17
C ARG A 135 -1.78 2.36 1.74
N VAL A 136 -2.71 2.74 0.87
CA VAL A 136 -2.96 4.15 0.49
C VAL A 136 -3.74 4.83 1.62
#